data_AF-A0A3Q0RCX6-F1
#
_entry.id   AF-A0A3Q0RCX6-F1
#
_cell.length_a   1.000
_cell.length_b   1.000
_cell.length_c   1.000
_cell.angle_alpha   90.00
_cell.angle_beta   90.00
_cell.angle_gamma   90.00
#
_symmetry.space_group_name_H-M   'P 1'
#
loop_
_entity.id
_entity.type
_entity.pdbx_description
1 polymer ?
#
loop_
_entity_poly.entity_id
_entity_poly.type
_entity_poly.pdbx_seq_one_letter_code
_entity_poly.pdbx_strand_id
1 'polypeptide(L)'
;MDTFSKFTSMLLQAEPTVELFDSFVDHWKSITSYYIETTDDSRPVRQTDIPWHLKQMLDILVYEEKQQVSSDTGACMEYLLQHKLLETLCTLGKAQGRSS
;
A
#
# COMPACT_ATOMS: atom_id res chain seq x y z
N MET A 1 -23.93 26.84 19.19
CA MET A 1 -23.51 25.43 19.39
C MET A 1 -22.95 24.92 18.06
N ASP A 2 -22.10 25.72 17.40
CA ASP A 2 -21.88 25.65 15.94
C ASP A 2 -20.39 25.49 15.61
N THR A 3 -19.51 25.89 16.53
CA THR A 3 -18.06 25.70 16.45
C THR A 3 -17.67 24.23 16.58
N PHE A 4 -18.38 23.46 17.41
CA PHE A 4 -18.13 22.04 17.59
C PHE A 4 -18.45 21.26 16.31
N SER A 5 -19.60 21.51 15.66
CA SER A 5 -19.93 20.92 14.35
C SER A 5 -18.95 21.31 13.25
N LYS A 6 -18.38 22.53 13.29
CA LYS A 6 -17.37 22.97 12.32
C LYS A 6 -16.03 22.27 12.51
N PHE A 7 -15.61 22.04 13.76
CA PHE A 7 -14.43 21.24 14.09
C PHE A 7 -14.62 19.76 13.76
N THR A 8 -15.79 19.20 14.03
CA THR A 8 -16.14 17.82 13.63
C THR A 8 -16.18 17.69 12.10
N SER A 9 -16.68 18.69 11.39
CA SER A 9 -16.66 18.73 9.92
C SER A 9 -15.25 18.86 9.33
N MET A 10 -14.33 19.54 10.01
CA MET A 10 -12.92 19.65 9.59
C MET A 10 -12.13 18.37 9.88
N LEU A 11 -12.44 17.67 10.98
CA LEU A 11 -11.83 16.38 11.32
C LEU A 11 -12.39 15.22 10.49
N LEU A 12 -13.65 15.31 10.03
CA LEU A 12 -14.26 14.39 9.06
C LEU A 12 -13.88 14.70 7.60
N GLN A 13 -13.09 15.75 7.37
CA GLN A 13 -12.64 16.20 6.05
C GLN A 13 -11.24 15.69 5.69
N ALA A 14 -10.72 14.67 6.39
CA ALA A 14 -9.74 13.82 5.74
C ALA A 14 -10.48 13.13 4.58
N GLU A 15 -10.20 13.54 3.35
CA GLU A 15 -10.79 12.88 2.19
C GLU A 15 -10.41 11.39 2.30
N PRO A 16 -11.39 10.47 2.37
CA PRO A 16 -11.12 9.04 2.59
C PRO A 16 -10.11 8.47 1.58
N THR A 17 -10.01 9.09 0.41
CA THR A 17 -9.07 8.80 -0.67
C THR A 17 -7.61 9.10 -0.31
N VAL A 18 -7.34 10.21 0.40
CA VAL A 18 -5.98 10.60 0.80
C VAL A 18 -5.44 9.64 1.86
N GLU A 19 -6.26 9.25 2.84
CA GLU A 19 -5.86 8.28 3.86
C GLU A 19 -5.57 6.88 3.29
N LEU A 20 -6.36 6.43 2.30
CA LEU A 20 -6.13 5.16 1.61
C LEU A 20 -4.80 5.17 0.83
N PHE A 21 -4.52 6.27 0.13
CA PHE A 21 -3.29 6.41 -0.64
C PHE A 21 -2.05 6.37 0.25
N ASP A 22 -2.05 7.14 1.34
CA ASP A 22 -0.93 7.13 2.30
C ASP A 22 -0.73 5.74 2.90
N SER A 23 -1.83 5.06 3.29
CA SER A 23 -1.76 3.69 3.80
C SER A 23 -1.20 2.71 2.76
N PHE A 24 -1.57 2.85 1.49
CA PHE A 24 -1.05 2.02 0.41
C PHE A 24 0.47 2.21 0.24
N VAL A 25 0.91 3.47 0.21
CA VAL A 25 2.32 3.84 0.08
C VAL A 25 3.14 3.35 1.28
N ASP A 26 2.60 3.44 2.49
CA ASP A 26 3.30 2.98 3.69
C ASP A 26 3.47 1.46 3.73
N HIS A 27 2.47 0.68 3.32
CA HIS A 27 2.64 -0.77 3.15
C HIS A 27 3.70 -1.11 2.09
N TRP A 28 3.75 -0.36 0.99
CA TRP A 28 4.79 -0.52 -0.02
C TRP A 28 6.20 -0.22 0.54
N LYS A 29 6.33 0.84 1.35
CA LYS A 29 7.59 1.16 2.04
C LYS A 29 7.99 0.04 2.99
N SER A 30 7.07 -0.51 3.78
CA SER A 30 7.39 -1.63 4.68
C SER A 30 7.93 -2.85 3.94
N ILE A 31 7.36 -3.18 2.76
CA ILE A 31 7.87 -4.26 1.92
C ILE A 31 9.27 -3.95 1.41
N THR A 32 9.50 -2.75 0.87
CA THR A 32 10.80 -2.40 0.27
C THR A 32 11.90 -2.21 1.31
N SER A 33 11.60 -1.64 2.48
CA SER A 33 12.50 -1.56 3.63
C SER A 33 13.01 -2.93 4.06
N TYR A 34 12.16 -3.96 4.09
CA TYR A 34 12.60 -5.33 4.40
C TYR A 34 13.75 -5.80 3.49
N TYR A 35 13.66 -5.50 2.19
CA TYR A 35 14.68 -5.91 1.21
C TYR A 35 15.90 -4.97 1.17
N ILE A 36 15.78 -3.73 1.65
CA ILE A 36 16.88 -2.74 1.68
C ILE A 36 17.72 -2.90 2.95
N GLU A 37 17.08 -3.12 4.09
CA GLU A 37 17.72 -3.08 5.42
C GLU A 37 18.57 -4.34 5.72
N THR A 38 18.84 -5.19 4.72
CA THR A 38 19.67 -6.42 4.86
C THR A 38 19.19 -7.27 6.04
N THR A 39 17.88 -7.48 6.11
CA THR A 39 17.30 -8.46 7.02
C THR A 39 17.72 -9.83 6.54
N ASP A 40 18.40 -10.61 7.40
CA ASP A 40 18.76 -12.03 7.22
C ASP A 40 18.12 -12.67 5.98
N ASP A 41 18.87 -12.67 4.87
CA ASP A 41 18.43 -13.18 3.55
C ASP A 41 18.03 -14.66 3.61
N SER A 42 18.29 -15.35 4.73
CA SER A 42 17.86 -16.74 4.95
C SER A 42 16.42 -16.88 5.45
N ARG A 43 15.80 -15.82 6.00
CA ARG A 43 14.42 -15.90 6.50
C ARG A 43 13.44 -15.98 5.34
N PRO A 44 12.64 -17.06 5.21
CA PRO A 44 11.66 -17.17 4.14
C PRO A 44 10.61 -16.05 4.24
N VAL A 45 10.23 -15.47 3.10
CA VAL A 45 9.20 -14.40 3.02
C VAL A 45 7.89 -14.77 3.71
N ARG A 46 7.53 -16.06 3.77
CA ARG A 46 6.33 -16.54 4.47
C ARG A 46 6.38 -16.36 5.99
N GLN A 47 7.55 -16.11 6.55
CA GLN A 47 7.80 -15.89 7.98
C GLN A 47 8.08 -14.42 8.32
N THR A 48 7.76 -13.51 7.39
CA THR A 48 7.89 -12.07 7.56
C THR A 48 6.51 -11.43 7.50
N ASP A 49 6.42 -10.12 7.72
CA ASP A 49 5.18 -9.36 7.56
C ASP A 49 4.88 -8.98 6.09
N ILE A 50 5.77 -9.30 5.15
CA ILE A 50 5.58 -9.02 3.72
C ILE A 50 4.25 -9.58 3.18
N PRO A 51 3.84 -10.83 3.46
CA PRO A 51 2.56 -11.35 2.98
C PRO A 51 1.37 -10.55 3.52
N TRP A 52 1.46 -10.04 4.75
CA TRP A 52 0.42 -9.21 5.35
C TRP A 52 0.34 -7.85 4.65
N HIS A 53 1.48 -7.18 4.43
CA HIS A 53 1.52 -5.90 3.71
C HIS A 53 1.01 -6.01 2.27
N LEU A 54 1.38 -7.08 1.54
CA LEU A 54 0.86 -7.35 0.20
C LEU A 54 -0.66 -7.55 0.20
N LYS A 55 -1.19 -8.22 1.23
CA LYS A 55 -2.63 -8.41 1.39
C LYS A 55 -3.33 -7.07 1.67
N GLN A 56 -2.77 -6.22 2.53
CA GLN A 56 -3.32 -4.89 2.78
C GLN A 56 -3.33 -4.02 1.52
N MET A 57 -2.24 -3.99 0.74
CA MET A 57 -2.20 -3.26 -0.54
C MET A 57 -3.28 -3.76 -1.51
N LEU A 58 -3.49 -5.08 -1.60
CA LEU A 58 -4.56 -5.65 -2.43
C LEU A 58 -5.95 -5.26 -1.92
N ASP A 59 -6.18 -5.32 -0.61
CA ASP A 59 -7.48 -4.97 -0.02
C ASP A 59 -7.80 -3.48 -0.20
N ILE A 60 -6.79 -2.60 -0.13
CA ILE A 60 -6.91 -1.17 -0.45
C ILE A 60 -7.30 -0.97 -1.92
N LEU A 61 -6.65 -1.64 -2.87
CA LEU A 61 -6.99 -1.53 -4.29
C LEU A 61 -8.42 -1.99 -4.58
N VAL A 62 -8.85 -3.11 -3.98
CA VAL A 62 -10.22 -3.61 -4.12
C VAL A 62 -11.23 -2.65 -3.49
N TYR A 63 -10.89 -2.04 -2.36
CA TYR A 63 -11.76 -1.04 -1.73
C TYR A 63 -11.85 0.23 -2.57
N GLU A 64 -10.72 0.73 -3.08
CA GLU A 64 -10.65 1.88 -3.97
C GLU A 64 -11.56 1.66 -5.19
N GLU A 65 -11.42 0.54 -5.90
CA GLU A 65 -12.23 0.20 -7.07
C GLU A 65 -13.73 0.18 -6.76
N LYS A 66 -14.13 -0.36 -5.60
CA LYS A 66 -15.54 -0.41 -5.18
C LYS A 66 -16.14 0.97 -4.87
N GLN A 67 -15.32 1.91 -4.43
CA GLN A 67 -15.74 3.26 -4.09
C GLN A 67 -15.69 4.21 -5.28
N GLN A 68 -15.13 3.78 -6.43
CA GLN A 68 -15.10 4.61 -7.62
C GLN A 68 -16.50 4.82 -8.18
N VAL A 69 -16.89 6.10 -8.24
CA VAL A 69 -18.13 6.57 -8.88
C VAL A 69 -17.90 6.96 -10.34
N SER A 70 -16.65 7.27 -10.71
CA SER A 70 -16.23 7.57 -12.09
C SER A 70 -15.47 6.40 -12.72
N SER A 71 -15.35 6.40 -14.04
CA SER A 71 -14.56 5.43 -14.81
C SER A 71 -13.06 5.71 -14.82
N ASP A 72 -12.59 6.69 -14.04
CA ASP A 72 -11.17 7.02 -13.99
C ASP A 72 -10.39 5.93 -13.24
N THR A 73 -9.07 6.03 -13.13
CA THR A 73 -8.28 5.10 -12.29
C THR A 73 -8.07 5.73 -10.92
N GLY A 74 -8.23 4.97 -9.84
CA GLY A 74 -7.99 5.47 -8.49
C GLY A 74 -6.50 5.73 -8.20
N ALA A 75 -6.19 6.59 -7.23
CA ALA A 75 -4.83 7.03 -6.93
C ALA A 75 -3.86 5.89 -6.55
N CYS A 76 -4.33 4.87 -5.83
CA CYS A 76 -3.51 3.72 -5.45
C CYS A 76 -3.17 2.87 -6.69
N MET A 77 -4.16 2.61 -7.56
CA MET A 77 -3.93 1.91 -8.82
C MET A 77 -3.02 2.71 -9.77
N GLU A 78 -3.22 4.04 -9.88
CA GLU A 78 -2.34 4.91 -10.67
C GLU A 78 -0.89 4.83 -10.19
N TYR A 79 -0.67 4.91 -8.87
CA TYR A 79 0.66 4.78 -8.29
C TYR A 79 1.27 3.40 -8.54
N LEU A 80 0.49 2.32 -8.38
CA LEU A 80 0.94 0.96 -8.67
C LEU A 80 1.49 0.85 -10.10
N LEU A 81 0.79 1.44 -11.07
CA LEU A 81 1.13 1.42 -12.48
C LEU A 81 2.33 2.32 -12.80
N GLN A 82 2.29 3.58 -12.36
CA GLN A 82 3.34 4.58 -12.62
C GLN A 82 4.69 4.17 -12.02
N HIS A 83 4.68 3.56 -10.83
CA HIS A 83 5.88 3.10 -10.14
C HIS A 83 6.24 1.64 -10.42
N LYS A 84 5.47 0.95 -11.25
CA LYS A 84 5.72 -0.44 -11.70
C LYS A 84 5.94 -1.41 -10.55
N LEU A 85 5.12 -1.33 -9.50
CA LEU A 85 5.37 -2.06 -8.26
C LEU A 85 5.39 -3.58 -8.46
N LEU A 86 4.56 -4.10 -9.38
CA LEU A 86 4.54 -5.53 -9.73
C LEU A 86 5.85 -6.00 -10.39
N GLU A 87 6.47 -5.17 -11.24
CA GLU A 87 7.79 -5.48 -11.84
C GLU A 87 8.87 -5.52 -10.75
N THR A 88 8.83 -4.56 -9.83
CA THR A 88 9.74 -4.51 -8.67
C THR A 88 9.55 -5.75 -7.78
N LEU A 89 8.32 -6.11 -7.42
CA LEU A 89 8.01 -7.31 -6.64
C LEU A 89 8.51 -8.60 -7.31
N CYS A 90 8.35 -8.71 -8.63
CA CYS A 90 8.86 -9.85 -9.40
C CYS A 90 10.39 -9.94 -9.33
N THR A 91 11.07 -8.79 -9.39
CA THR A 91 12.53 -8.71 -9.28
C THR A 91 13.01 -9.14 -7.89
N LEU A 92 12.38 -8.61 -6.83
CA LEU A 92 12.69 -8.95 -5.44
C LEU A 92 12.45 -10.44 -5.15
N GLY A 93 11.31 -10.99 -5.56
CA GLY A 93 10.98 -12.40 -5.36
C GLY A 93 11.95 -13.35 -6.08
N LYS A 94 12.42 -13.00 -7.28
CA LYS A 94 13.43 -13.78 -8.01
C LYS A 94 14.80 -13.73 -7.35
N ALA A 95 15.19 -12.60 -6.77
CA ALA A 95 16.45 -12.46 -6.06
C ALA A 95 16.48 -13.37 -4.82
N GLN A 96 15.42 -13.34 -4.01
CA GLN A 96 15.26 -14.17 -2.82
C GLN A 96 15.22 -15.68 -3.14
N GLY A 97 14.57 -16.08 -4.23
CA GLY A 97 14.50 -17.48 -4.65
C GLY A 97 15.83 -18.07 -5.16
N ARG A 98 16.84 -17.24 -5.42
CA ARG A 98 18.20 -17.67 -5.81
C ARG A 98 19.16 -17.81 -4.63
N SER A 99 18.82 -17.24 -3.47
CA SER A 99 19.61 -17.28 -2.24
C SER A 99 19.18 -18.39 -1.27
N SER A 100 18.11 -19.14 -1.59
CA SER A 100 17.59 -20.26 -0.79
C SER A 100 18.09 -21.63 -1.25
#